data_AF-A0A7J9KLR5-F1
#
_entry.id   AF-A0A7J9KLR5-F1
#
_cell.length_a   1.000
_cell.length_b   1.000
_cell.length_c   1.000
_cell.angle_alpha   90.00
_cell.angle_beta   90.00
_cell.angle_gamma   90.00
#
_symmetry.space_group_name_H-M   'P 1'
#
loop_
_entity.id
_entity.type
_entity.pdbx_description
1 polymer ?
#
loop_
_entity_poly.entity_id
_entity_poly.type
_entity_poly.pdbx_seq_one_letter_code
_entity_poly.pdbx_strand_id
1 'polypeptide(L)'
;MRTLAREKERQGRERKGWMVMIYDLSGSPVASASMITPFVPSPGTDRVSRSNPGAWLILRPHGFSVSSWKPWGRLEAWRERGPVDGLGYKFELVTDNGPSNGVPIAEATMSVKKGGLFCIDGRVSKSDSAASTSSRSPIKGFVMGSTVEGEGKVSKPTVQVGIQHVTCMADAALFIALSAAIDLSMDACRLFSRKLRKELCHVEQDSCS
;
A
#
# COMPACT_ATOMS: atom_id res chain seq x y z
N MET A 1 26.95 25.33 5.81
CA MET A 1 25.81 25.31 6.76
C MET A 1 24.40 25.31 6.13
N ARG A 2 24.23 25.59 4.82
CA ARG A 2 22.90 25.60 4.16
C ARG A 2 22.37 24.22 3.71
N THR A 3 23.23 23.23 3.58
CA THR A 3 22.89 21.88 3.09
C THR A 3 22.16 21.04 4.13
N LEU A 4 22.62 21.05 5.39
CA LEU A 4 22.02 20.28 6.49
C LEU A 4 20.59 20.73 6.83
N ALA A 5 20.30 22.04 6.76
CA ALA A 5 18.96 22.56 7.00
C ALA A 5 17.96 22.15 5.91
N ARG A 6 18.40 22.16 4.64
CA ARG A 6 17.59 21.68 3.50
C ARG A 6 17.37 20.17 3.56
N GLU A 7 18.35 19.42 4.06
CA GLU A 7 18.26 17.98 4.25
C GLU A 7 17.29 17.62 5.39
N LYS A 8 17.34 18.36 6.51
CA LYS A 8 16.40 18.22 7.63
C LYS A 8 14.96 18.64 7.24
N GLU A 9 14.81 19.69 6.42
CA GLU A 9 13.52 20.10 5.85
C GLU A 9 12.98 19.08 4.83
N ARG A 10 13.86 18.47 4.02
CA ARG A 10 13.50 17.36 3.11
C ARG A 10 13.10 16.09 3.85
N GLN A 11 13.83 15.73 4.91
CA GLN A 11 13.51 14.59 5.77
C GLN A 11 12.15 14.77 6.48
N GLY A 12 11.75 16.01 6.81
CA GLY A 12 10.42 16.30 7.36
C GLY A 12 9.26 16.32 6.34
N ARG A 13 9.56 16.29 5.04
CA ARG A 13 8.56 16.33 3.95
C ARG A 13 8.41 15.01 3.20
N GLU A 14 9.08 13.94 3.63
CA GLU A 14 9.04 12.63 3.01
C GLU A 14 8.57 11.60 4.03
N ARG A 15 7.69 10.68 3.63
CA ARG A 15 7.34 9.49 4.43
C ARG A 15 7.95 8.29 3.72
N LYS A 16 8.94 7.66 4.37
CA LYS A 16 9.76 6.59 3.79
C LYS A 16 10.09 5.50 4.80
N GLY A 17 10.55 4.36 4.28
CA GLY A 17 11.20 3.32 5.08
C GLY A 17 10.26 2.50 5.97
N TRP A 18 8.94 2.61 5.78
CA TRP A 18 8.00 1.77 6.52
C TRP A 18 8.01 0.35 5.97
N MET A 19 7.98 -0.61 6.90
CA MET A 19 7.90 -2.02 6.60
C MET A 19 6.97 -2.69 7.61
N VAL A 20 6.10 -3.56 7.11
CA VAL A 20 5.25 -4.44 7.90
C VAL A 20 5.74 -5.86 7.70
N MET A 21 6.01 -6.56 8.79
CA MET A 21 6.40 -7.97 8.78
C MET A 21 5.30 -8.80 9.41
N ILE A 22 4.87 -9.85 8.72
CA ILE A 22 3.90 -10.82 9.23
C ILE A 22 4.66 -12.07 9.66
N TYR A 23 4.48 -12.45 10.92
CA TYR A 23 5.08 -13.66 11.50
C TYR A 23 3.99 -14.68 11.78
N ASP A 24 4.31 -15.96 11.61
CA ASP A 24 3.48 -17.05 12.11
C ASP A 24 3.65 -17.23 13.63
N LEU A 25 2.93 -18.21 14.20
CA LEU A 25 2.99 -18.51 15.63
C LEU A 25 4.35 -19.06 16.08
N SER A 26 5.20 -19.51 15.16
CA SER A 26 6.57 -19.94 15.45
C SER A 26 7.56 -18.76 15.48
N GLY A 27 7.11 -17.56 15.10
CA GLY A 27 7.97 -16.40 14.92
C GLY A 27 8.69 -16.37 13.58
N SER A 28 8.31 -17.22 12.62
CA SER A 28 8.90 -17.23 11.28
C SER A 28 8.23 -16.18 10.39
N PRO A 29 8.98 -15.38 9.61
CA PRO A 29 8.41 -14.36 8.75
C PRO A 29 7.76 -15.01 7.51
N VAL A 30 6.45 -14.80 7.32
CA VAL A 30 5.64 -15.46 6.28
C VAL A 30 5.13 -14.52 5.19
N ALA A 31 5.15 -13.20 5.43
CA ALA A 31 4.90 -12.18 4.43
C ALA A 31 5.48 -10.83 4.88
N SER A 32 5.68 -9.91 3.93
CA SER A 32 6.09 -8.55 4.23
C SER A 32 5.45 -7.55 3.27
N ALA A 33 5.22 -6.33 3.74
CA ALA A 33 4.95 -5.18 2.90
C ALA A 33 6.02 -4.12 3.16
N SER A 34 6.78 -3.74 2.15
CA SER A 34 7.87 -2.78 2.27
C SER A 34 7.64 -1.58 1.35
N MET A 35 7.81 -0.37 1.88
CA MET A 35 7.71 0.84 1.10
C MET A 35 8.94 0.97 0.17
N ILE A 36 8.70 0.90 -1.13
CA ILE A 36 9.76 0.96 -2.17
C ILE A 36 9.83 2.30 -2.88
N THR A 37 8.75 3.08 -2.85
CA THR A 37 8.74 4.46 -3.34
C THR A 37 8.20 5.34 -2.23
N PRO A 38 8.98 6.33 -1.78
CA PRO A 38 8.58 7.18 -0.68
C PRO A 38 7.37 8.04 -1.07
N PHE A 39 6.55 8.37 -0.08
CA PHE A 39 5.45 9.30 -0.26
C PHE A 39 6.02 10.71 -0.09
N VAL A 40 5.93 11.52 -1.14
CA VAL A 40 6.44 12.89 -1.18
C VAL A 40 5.40 13.84 -1.77
N PRO A 41 5.32 15.10 -1.30
CA PRO A 41 4.43 16.07 -1.87
C PRO A 41 4.91 16.49 -3.26
N SER A 42 3.99 16.61 -4.20
CA SER A 42 4.29 17.11 -5.54
C SER A 42 4.64 18.61 -5.47
N PRO A 43 5.52 19.12 -6.36
CA PRO A 43 6.01 20.50 -6.28
C PRO A 43 4.88 21.53 -6.19
N GLY A 44 4.98 22.45 -5.23
CA GLY A 44 3.96 23.49 -5.00
C GLY A 44 2.69 22.99 -4.31
N THR A 45 2.63 21.73 -3.90
CA THR A 45 1.48 21.13 -3.18
C THR A 45 1.92 20.52 -1.86
N ASP A 46 0.95 20.12 -1.03
CA ASP A 46 1.16 19.32 0.17
C ASP A 46 0.66 17.88 0.02
N ARG A 47 0.59 17.37 -1.22
CA ARG A 47 -0.11 16.13 -1.58
C ARG A 47 0.75 15.20 -2.41
N VAL A 48 0.59 13.91 -2.20
CA VAL A 48 1.08 12.87 -3.12
C VAL A 48 0.15 12.85 -4.33
N SER A 49 0.62 13.21 -5.52
CA SER A 49 -0.20 13.17 -6.74
C SER A 49 -0.14 11.83 -7.45
N ARG A 50 -1.14 11.54 -8.30
CA ARG A 50 -1.17 10.34 -9.17
C ARG A 50 0.06 10.24 -10.09
N SER A 51 0.64 11.37 -10.49
CA SER A 51 1.86 11.41 -11.32
C SER A 51 3.15 11.06 -10.57
N ASN A 52 3.12 11.02 -9.24
CA ASN A 52 4.25 10.63 -8.41
C ASN A 52 3.73 9.87 -7.17
N PRO A 53 3.17 8.67 -7.35
CA PRO A 53 2.55 7.92 -6.27
C PRO A 53 3.61 7.34 -5.34
N GLY A 54 3.27 7.21 -4.06
CA GLY A 54 4.03 6.33 -3.16
C GLY A 54 3.73 4.88 -3.50
N ALA A 55 4.65 3.97 -3.17
CA ALA A 55 4.48 2.57 -3.52
C ALA A 55 5.03 1.60 -2.48
N TRP A 56 4.31 0.49 -2.34
CA TRP A 56 4.65 -0.65 -1.52
C TRP A 56 4.89 -1.88 -2.40
N LEU A 57 5.83 -2.72 -1.97
CA LEU A 57 6.07 -4.04 -2.52
C LEU A 57 5.63 -5.08 -1.50
N ILE A 58 4.70 -5.94 -1.90
CA ILE A 58 4.29 -7.09 -1.10
C ILE A 58 5.20 -8.24 -1.47
N LEU A 59 5.80 -8.84 -0.44
CA LEU A 59 6.87 -9.82 -0.56
C LEU A 59 6.42 -11.13 0.09
N ARG A 60 6.74 -12.23 -0.58
CA ARG A 60 6.61 -13.58 -0.04
C ARG A 60 7.99 -14.20 0.20
N PRO A 61 8.15 -15.03 1.24
CA PRO A 61 9.37 -15.82 1.38
C PRO A 61 9.50 -16.79 0.20
N HIS A 62 10.73 -17.05 -0.23
CA HIS A 62 11.05 -17.96 -1.33
C HIS A 62 12.11 -18.96 -0.88
N GLY A 63 11.76 -20.25 -0.85
CA GLY A 63 12.66 -21.29 -0.34
C GLY A 63 12.77 -21.30 1.18
N PHE A 64 13.83 -21.94 1.69
CA PHE A 64 14.04 -22.19 3.12
C PHE A 64 14.90 -21.13 3.84
N SER A 65 15.43 -20.14 3.10
CA SER A 65 16.26 -19.06 3.67
C SER A 65 15.43 -17.80 3.89
N VAL A 66 15.63 -17.14 5.03
CA VAL A 66 15.03 -15.83 5.36
C VAL A 66 15.55 -14.71 4.43
N SER A 67 16.66 -14.94 3.74
CA SER A 67 17.28 -13.95 2.83
C SER A 67 16.65 -13.87 1.43
N SER A 68 15.79 -14.83 1.06
CA SER A 68 15.20 -14.89 -0.28
C SER A 68 13.73 -14.46 -0.26
N TRP A 69 13.50 -13.15 -0.35
CA TRP A 69 12.16 -12.57 -0.56
C TRP A 69 11.87 -12.42 -2.05
N LYS A 70 10.72 -12.92 -2.52
CA LYS A 70 10.24 -12.71 -3.90
C LYS A 70 9.09 -11.69 -3.91
N PRO A 71 9.09 -10.71 -4.83
CA PRO A 71 7.94 -9.84 -5.03
C PRO A 71 6.70 -10.62 -5.45
N TRP A 72 5.57 -10.31 -4.83
CA TRP A 72 4.25 -10.86 -5.14
C TRP A 72 3.35 -9.82 -5.81
N GLY A 73 3.35 -8.58 -5.31
CA GLY A 73 2.53 -7.52 -5.86
C GLY A 73 3.04 -6.14 -5.50
N ARG A 74 2.62 -5.14 -6.26
CA ARG A 74 2.98 -3.73 -6.09
C ARG A 74 1.71 -2.91 -5.88
N LEU A 75 1.66 -2.17 -4.77
CA LEU A 75 0.57 -1.26 -4.45
C LEU A 75 1.07 0.18 -4.59
N GLU A 76 0.52 0.92 -5.54
CA GLU A 76 0.67 2.38 -5.64
C GLU A 76 -0.49 3.07 -4.91
N ALA A 77 -0.20 4.21 -4.27
CA ALA A 77 -1.20 5.04 -3.62
C ALA A 77 -0.88 6.54 -3.75
N TRP A 78 -1.94 7.34 -3.88
CA TRP A 78 -1.86 8.80 -4.00
C TRP A 78 -3.11 9.47 -3.43
N ARG A 79 -3.04 10.78 -3.20
CA ARG A 79 -4.19 11.59 -2.80
C ARG A 79 -4.83 12.24 -4.03
N GLU A 80 -6.00 11.77 -4.40
CA GLU A 80 -6.80 12.32 -5.48
C GLU A 80 -7.59 13.54 -5.00
N ARG A 81 -7.66 14.58 -5.84
CA ARG A 81 -8.41 15.80 -5.56
C ARG A 81 -9.84 15.63 -6.07
N GLY A 82 -10.82 15.94 -5.23
CA GLY A 82 -12.24 15.94 -5.58
C GLY A 82 -13.05 16.81 -4.63
N PRO A 83 -14.39 16.83 -4.76
CA PRO A 83 -15.29 17.50 -3.80
C PRO A 83 -15.05 17.03 -2.37
N VAL A 84 -14.74 15.74 -2.23
CA VAL A 84 -14.09 15.15 -1.07
C VAL A 84 -12.82 14.50 -1.58
N ASP A 85 -11.68 14.78 -0.95
CA ASP A 85 -10.41 14.12 -1.29
C ASP A 85 -10.54 12.59 -1.20
N GLY A 86 -9.85 11.92 -2.10
CA GLY A 86 -9.81 10.46 -2.18
C GLY A 86 -8.40 9.91 -1.98
N LEU A 87 -8.30 8.71 -1.41
CA LEU A 87 -7.13 7.86 -1.51
C LEU A 87 -7.29 7.02 -2.78
N GLY A 88 -6.57 7.39 -3.82
CA GLY A 88 -6.46 6.59 -5.04
C GLY A 88 -5.42 5.50 -4.83
N TYR A 89 -5.69 4.32 -5.36
CA TYR A 89 -4.78 3.18 -5.28
C TYR A 89 -4.80 2.37 -6.57
N LYS A 90 -3.69 1.68 -6.83
CA LYS A 90 -3.57 0.68 -7.90
C LYS A 90 -2.72 -0.48 -7.40
N PHE A 91 -3.23 -1.70 -7.51
CA PHE A 91 -2.53 -2.92 -7.17
C PHE A 91 -2.27 -3.78 -8.41
N GLU A 92 -1.01 -4.16 -8.57
CA GLU A 92 -0.51 -4.95 -9.69
C GLU A 92 0.14 -6.23 -9.17
N LEU A 93 -0.15 -7.38 -9.81
CA LEU A 93 0.59 -8.62 -9.57
C LEU A 93 1.92 -8.55 -10.32
N VAL A 94 3.02 -8.81 -9.63
CA VAL A 94 4.35 -8.82 -10.24
C VAL A 94 4.50 -10.07 -11.10
N THR A 95 4.91 -9.90 -12.36
CA THR A 95 5.25 -11.01 -13.25
C THR A 95 6.73 -11.38 -13.11
N ASP A 96 7.14 -12.54 -13.66
CA ASP A 96 8.54 -12.97 -13.62
C ASP A 96 9.49 -12.01 -14.38
N ASN A 97 8.95 -11.06 -15.15
CA ASN A 97 9.70 -10.03 -15.87
C ASN A 97 10.08 -8.81 -14.99
N GLY A 98 9.92 -8.91 -13.66
CA GLY A 98 10.34 -7.90 -12.68
C GLY A 98 9.22 -6.99 -12.17
N PRO A 99 9.50 -6.18 -11.12
CA PRO A 99 8.50 -5.42 -10.36
C PRO A 99 7.87 -4.24 -11.13
N SER A 100 8.42 -3.86 -12.28
CA SER A 100 7.88 -2.80 -13.16
C SER A 100 6.94 -3.32 -14.25
N ASN A 101 6.81 -4.64 -14.42
CA ASN A 101 5.99 -5.28 -15.43
C ASN A 101 4.84 -6.07 -14.77
N GLY A 102 4.01 -5.36 -14.00
CA GLY A 102 2.89 -5.96 -13.27
C GLY A 102 1.59 -6.01 -14.08
N VAL A 103 0.68 -6.92 -13.70
CA VAL A 103 -0.68 -6.96 -14.25
C VAL A 103 -1.63 -6.25 -13.26
N PRO A 104 -2.28 -5.14 -13.62
CA PRO A 104 -3.20 -4.45 -12.74
C PRO A 104 -4.45 -5.31 -12.50
N ILE A 105 -4.79 -5.48 -11.22
CA ILE A 105 -5.94 -6.30 -10.80
C ILE A 105 -6.91 -5.56 -9.90
N ALA A 106 -6.53 -4.40 -9.38
CA ALA A 106 -7.43 -3.49 -8.68
C ALA A 106 -6.95 -2.05 -8.82
N GLU A 107 -7.84 -1.14 -9.19
CA GLU A 107 -7.61 0.30 -9.20
C GLU A 107 -8.91 0.98 -8.83
N ALA A 108 -8.90 1.81 -7.78
CA ALA A 108 -10.06 2.62 -7.40
C ALA A 108 -9.64 3.77 -6.49
N THR A 109 -10.65 4.52 -6.04
CA THR A 109 -10.49 5.62 -5.09
C THR A 109 -11.48 5.46 -3.95
N MET A 110 -11.01 5.62 -2.70
CA MET A 110 -11.85 5.62 -1.50
C MET A 110 -11.79 6.96 -0.78
N SER A 111 -12.77 7.29 0.05
CA SER A 111 -12.82 8.59 0.73
C SER A 111 -11.72 8.71 1.78
N VAL A 112 -10.93 9.80 1.79
CA VAL A 112 -9.96 10.01 2.88
C VAL A 112 -10.65 10.33 4.20
N LYS A 113 -11.85 10.91 4.18
CA LYS A 113 -12.58 11.31 5.40
C LYS A 113 -13.30 10.11 6.03
N LYS A 114 -13.96 9.30 5.20
CA LYS A 114 -14.78 8.18 5.68
C LYS A 114 -14.02 6.87 5.73
N GLY A 115 -12.97 6.71 4.93
CA GLY A 115 -12.38 5.41 4.62
C GLY A 115 -13.18 4.71 3.53
N GLY A 116 -13.08 3.38 3.50
CA GLY A 116 -13.82 2.55 2.54
C GLY A 116 -13.43 1.08 2.60
N LEU A 117 -13.79 0.35 1.55
CA LEU A 117 -13.41 -1.04 1.35
C LEU A 117 -12.42 -1.11 0.20
N PHE A 118 -11.19 -1.55 0.48
CA PHE A 118 -10.28 -2.02 -0.55
C PHE A 118 -10.75 -3.40 -1.01
N CYS A 119 -10.96 -3.61 -2.30
CA CYS A 119 -11.47 -4.86 -2.83
C CYS A 119 -10.71 -5.30 -4.09
N ILE A 120 -10.44 -6.59 -4.18
CA ILE A 120 -9.97 -7.27 -5.38
C ILE A 120 -11.02 -8.32 -5.75
N ASP A 121 -11.76 -8.04 -6.82
CA ASP A 121 -12.75 -8.97 -7.36
C ASP A 121 -12.64 -8.99 -8.89
N GLY A 122 -12.35 -10.16 -9.45
CA GLY A 122 -12.23 -10.36 -10.89
C GLY A 122 -13.53 -10.17 -11.66
N ARG A 123 -14.68 -10.06 -10.98
CA ARG A 123 -15.98 -9.71 -11.58
C ARG A 123 -16.14 -8.22 -11.79
N VAL A 124 -15.52 -7.40 -10.92
CA VAL A 124 -15.67 -5.93 -10.88
C VAL A 124 -14.75 -5.24 -11.90
N SER A 125 -13.73 -5.93 -12.44
CA SER A 125 -12.93 -5.43 -13.57
C SER A 125 -13.72 -5.29 -14.90
N LYS A 126 -15.04 -5.53 -14.90
CA LYS A 126 -15.93 -5.16 -15.98
C LYS A 126 -16.53 -3.79 -15.68
N SER A 127 -15.85 -2.72 -16.09
CA SER A 127 -16.55 -1.45 -16.27
C SER A 127 -17.43 -1.55 -17.53
N ASP A 128 -18.62 -0.94 -17.46
CA ASP A 128 -19.73 -0.96 -18.43
C ASP A 128 -19.43 -0.28 -19.78
N SER A 129 -18.32 -0.64 -20.44
CA SER A 129 -17.99 -0.16 -21.78
C SER A 129 -18.08 -1.32 -22.77
N ALA A 130 -19.16 -1.34 -23.53
CA ALA A 130 -19.38 -2.23 -24.66
C ALA A 130 -18.42 -1.91 -25.83
N ALA A 131 -17.11 -1.96 -25.62
CA ALA A 131 -16.06 -1.93 -26.66
C ALA A 131 -14.66 -2.04 -26.03
N SER A 132 -14.30 -3.20 -25.49
CA SER A 132 -12.88 -3.53 -25.33
C SER A 132 -12.70 -5.04 -25.34
N THR A 133 -11.95 -5.51 -26.32
CA THR A 133 -11.43 -6.88 -26.44
C THR A 133 -10.95 -7.37 -25.08
N SER A 134 -11.61 -8.41 -24.61
CA SER A 134 -11.49 -9.03 -23.30
C SER A 134 -10.04 -9.35 -22.93
N SER A 135 -9.37 -8.48 -22.17
CA SER A 135 -8.38 -8.97 -21.21
C SER A 135 -9.19 -9.70 -20.14
N ARG A 136 -9.24 -11.03 -20.23
CA ARG A 136 -9.71 -11.83 -19.10
C ARG A 136 -8.79 -11.45 -17.95
N SER A 137 -9.29 -10.74 -16.95
CA SER A 137 -8.59 -10.61 -15.68
C SER A 137 -8.09 -12.01 -15.30
N PRO A 138 -6.80 -12.18 -14.95
CA PRO A 138 -6.26 -13.50 -14.60
C PRO A 138 -6.98 -14.09 -13.38
N ILE A 139 -7.76 -13.25 -12.69
CA ILE A 139 -8.49 -13.54 -11.47
C ILE A 139 -9.97 -13.78 -11.80
N LYS A 140 -10.52 -14.86 -11.24
CA LYS A 140 -11.95 -15.18 -11.34
C LYS A 140 -12.60 -15.08 -9.97
N GLY A 141 -13.58 -14.18 -9.84
CA GLY A 141 -14.37 -14.02 -8.61
C GLY A 141 -13.67 -13.19 -7.53
N PHE A 142 -14.24 -13.26 -6.33
CA PHE A 142 -13.78 -12.54 -5.16
C PHE A 142 -12.43 -13.08 -4.66
N VAL A 143 -11.45 -12.19 -4.48
CA VAL A 143 -10.12 -12.51 -3.94
C VAL A 143 -9.99 -12.04 -2.52
N MET A 144 -10.17 -10.73 -2.30
CA MET A 144 -10.07 -10.15 -0.97
C MET A 144 -10.86 -8.86 -0.82
N GLY A 145 -11.22 -8.56 0.41
CA GLY A 145 -11.71 -7.27 0.86
C GLY A 145 -11.00 -6.84 2.14
N SER A 146 -10.70 -5.55 2.29
CA SER A 146 -10.18 -5.00 3.54
C SER A 146 -10.81 -3.65 3.86
N THR A 147 -11.28 -3.49 5.10
CA THR A 147 -11.78 -2.20 5.59
C THR A 147 -10.61 -1.25 5.87
N VAL A 148 -10.71 -0.01 5.41
CA VAL A 148 -9.74 1.04 5.66
C VAL A 148 -10.45 2.21 6.33
N GLU A 149 -9.95 2.64 7.48
CA GLU A 149 -10.50 3.80 8.18
C GLU A 149 -10.05 5.12 7.54
N GLY A 150 -10.82 6.18 7.77
CA GLY A 150 -10.46 7.53 7.31
C GLY A 150 -9.24 8.12 8.02
N GLU A 151 -8.59 9.10 7.39
CA GLU A 151 -7.38 9.75 7.90
C GLU A 151 -7.56 10.27 9.34
N GLY A 152 -6.56 10.04 10.18
CA GLY A 152 -6.53 10.50 11.57
C GLY A 152 -7.33 9.66 12.56
N LYS A 153 -8.04 8.61 12.11
CA LYS A 153 -8.66 7.61 12.98
C LYS A 153 -7.66 6.50 13.35
N VAL A 154 -7.94 5.79 14.44
CA VAL A 154 -7.26 4.53 14.75
C VAL A 154 -7.84 3.46 13.83
N SER A 155 -7.00 2.83 13.02
CA SER A 155 -7.44 1.79 12.10
C SER A 155 -7.47 0.41 12.77
N LYS A 156 -8.43 -0.41 12.36
CA LYS A 156 -8.61 -1.82 12.71
C LYS A 156 -9.06 -2.58 11.46
N PRO A 157 -8.16 -2.83 10.49
CA PRO A 157 -8.55 -3.43 9.23
C PRO A 157 -9.09 -4.85 9.45
N THR A 158 -10.29 -5.11 8.93
CA THR A 158 -10.88 -6.45 8.85
C THR A 158 -10.63 -6.98 7.46
N VAL A 159 -9.98 -8.15 7.37
CA VAL A 159 -9.60 -8.77 6.10
C VAL A 159 -10.49 -9.97 5.81
N GLN A 160 -11.08 -9.98 4.62
CA GLN A 160 -11.83 -11.09 4.06
C GLN A 160 -11.06 -11.64 2.86
N VAL A 161 -10.92 -12.96 2.76
CA VAL A 161 -10.18 -13.61 1.66
C VAL A 161 -11.01 -14.75 1.10
N GLY A 162 -11.09 -14.85 -0.23
CA GLY A 162 -11.72 -15.96 -0.92
C GLY A 162 -10.92 -17.24 -0.70
N ILE A 163 -11.56 -18.28 -0.16
CA ILE A 163 -10.88 -19.54 0.23
C ILE A 163 -10.09 -20.20 -0.92
N GLN A 164 -10.57 -20.06 -2.16
CA GLN A 164 -9.92 -20.58 -3.35
C GLN A 164 -8.53 -19.95 -3.62
N HIS A 165 -8.22 -18.81 -2.99
CA HIS A 165 -6.95 -18.11 -3.10
C HIS A 165 -6.01 -18.37 -1.90
N VAL A 166 -6.39 -19.24 -0.97
CA VAL A 166 -5.61 -19.57 0.22
C VAL A 166 -5.32 -21.06 0.23
N THR A 167 -4.08 -21.44 -0.11
CA THR A 167 -3.62 -22.84 -0.06
C THR A 167 -2.75 -23.12 1.17
N CYS A 168 -2.12 -22.09 1.70
CA CYS A 168 -1.29 -22.15 2.90
C CYS A 168 -1.39 -20.87 3.73
N MET A 169 -0.80 -20.88 4.93
CA MET A 169 -0.77 -19.70 5.81
C MET A 169 -0.07 -18.50 5.17
N ALA A 170 0.99 -18.73 4.37
CA ALA A 170 1.72 -17.65 3.71
C ALA A 170 0.83 -16.91 2.68
N ASP A 171 -0.11 -17.61 2.02
CA ASP A 171 -1.05 -16.96 1.10
C ASP A 171 -1.97 -15.99 1.85
N ALA A 172 -2.53 -16.41 2.99
CA ALA A 172 -3.33 -15.53 3.84
C ALA A 172 -2.51 -14.33 4.36
N ALA A 173 -1.26 -14.58 4.75
CA ALA A 173 -0.34 -13.54 5.22
C ALA A 173 -0.04 -12.47 4.15
N LEU A 174 -0.03 -12.83 2.86
CA LEU A 174 0.14 -11.85 1.78
C LEU A 174 -1.02 -10.86 1.70
N PHE A 175 -2.26 -11.33 1.84
CA PHE A 175 -3.44 -10.47 1.86
C PHE A 175 -3.49 -9.58 3.11
N ILE A 176 -3.01 -10.09 4.26
CA ILE A 176 -2.85 -9.29 5.48
C ILE A 176 -1.78 -8.21 5.29
N ALA A 177 -0.62 -8.54 4.71
CA ALA A 177 0.42 -7.56 4.41
C ALA A 177 -0.06 -6.48 3.44
N LEU A 178 -0.79 -6.85 2.38
CA LEU A 178 -1.41 -5.91 1.46
C LEU A 178 -2.46 -5.02 2.14
N SER A 179 -3.28 -5.60 3.03
CA SER A 179 -4.22 -4.83 3.84
C SER A 179 -3.53 -3.78 4.71
N ALA A 180 -2.42 -4.15 5.36
CA ALA A 180 -1.65 -3.19 6.17
C ALA A 180 -1.04 -2.09 5.30
N ALA A 181 -0.57 -2.41 4.09
CA ALA A 181 -0.01 -1.43 3.16
C ALA A 181 -1.05 -0.41 2.68
N ILE A 182 -2.27 -0.84 2.31
CA ILE A 182 -3.33 0.09 1.90
C ILE A 182 -3.82 0.93 3.07
N ASP A 183 -3.90 0.35 4.27
CA ASP A 183 -4.31 1.06 5.47
C ASP A 183 -3.31 2.16 5.85
N LEU A 184 -2.01 1.83 5.91
CA LEU A 184 -0.93 2.79 6.15
C LEU A 184 -0.84 3.84 5.04
N SER A 185 -1.28 3.52 3.82
CA SER A 185 -1.34 4.49 2.73
C SER A 185 -2.33 5.63 2.99
N MET A 186 -3.37 5.41 3.80
CA MET A 186 -4.27 6.49 4.24
C MET A 186 -3.53 7.55 5.06
N ASP A 187 -2.65 7.12 5.96
CA ASP A 187 -1.77 8.01 6.72
C ASP A 187 -0.63 8.56 5.84
N ALA A 188 -0.04 7.73 4.96
CA ALA A 188 1.07 8.13 4.09
C ALA A 188 0.67 9.13 2.99
N CYS A 189 -0.61 9.17 2.58
CA CYS A 189 -1.17 10.16 1.65
C CYS A 189 -1.84 11.36 2.35
N ARG A 190 -1.78 11.44 3.69
CA ARG A 190 -2.26 12.63 4.41
C ARG A 190 -1.52 13.89 3.95
N LEU A 191 -2.14 15.05 4.01
CA LEU A 191 -1.46 16.30 3.70
C LEU A 191 -0.15 16.45 4.48
N PHE A 192 0.94 16.86 3.84
CA PHE A 192 2.25 17.03 4.49
C PHE A 192 2.28 18.23 5.44
N SER A 193 1.32 19.14 5.30
CA SER A 193 1.03 20.19 6.28
C SER A 193 0.48 19.64 7.61
N ARG A 194 0.04 18.38 7.64
CA ARG A 194 -0.51 17.71 8.83
C ARG A 194 0.49 16.70 9.39
N LYS A 195 0.61 16.66 10.71
CA LYS A 195 1.40 15.64 11.42
C LYS A 195 0.75 14.27 11.32
N LEU A 196 1.56 13.23 11.25
CA LEU A 196 1.12 11.84 11.41
C LEU A 196 0.68 11.57 12.86
N ARG A 197 -0.02 10.46 13.07
CA ARG A 197 -0.32 9.97 14.43
C ARG A 197 1.01 9.60 15.11
N LYS A 198 1.08 9.76 16.44
CA LYS A 198 2.33 9.59 17.21
C LYS A 198 3.03 8.24 16.97
N GLU A 199 2.25 7.19 16.78
CA GLU A 199 2.72 5.82 16.49
C GLU A 199 3.52 5.70 15.18
N LEU A 200 3.30 6.61 14.23
CA LEU A 200 3.90 6.61 12.89
C LEU A 200 4.95 7.72 12.71
N CYS A 201 5.11 8.58 13.72
CA CYS A 201 6.21 9.53 13.74
C CYS A 201 7.50 8.75 14.04
N HIS A 202 8.60 9.10 13.38
CA HIS A 202 9.91 8.68 13.88
C HIS A 202 10.03 9.16 15.33
N VAL A 203 10.32 8.24 16.26
CA VAL A 203 10.95 8.62 17.51
C VAL A 203 12.26 9.26 17.07
N GLU A 204 12.34 10.59 17.06
CA GLU A 204 13.63 11.24 17.26
C GLU A 204 14.12 10.63 18.58
N GLN A 205 15.01 9.66 18.49
CA GLN A 205 15.85 9.28 19.61
C GLN A 205 16.46 10.61 20.03
N ASP A 206 16.07 11.09 21.22
CA ASP A 206 16.72 12.22 21.87
C ASP A 206 18.20 11.85 22.03
N SER A 207 19.01 12.13 21.00
CA SER A 207 20.45 12.22 21.11
C SER A 207 20.78 13.55 21.76
N CYS A 208 20.34 13.69 23.01
CA CYS A 208 20.98 14.57 23.97
C CYS A 208 21.98 13.70 24.74
N SER A 209 23.22 13.71 24.27
CA SER A 209 24.41 13.43 25.08
C SER A 209 25.37 14.56 24.82
#